data_AF-A0A7X5VQH2-F1
#
_entry.id   AF-A0A7X5VQH2-F1
#
_cell.length_a   1.000
_cell.length_b   1.000
_cell.length_c   1.000
_cell.angle_alpha   90.00
_cell.angle_beta   90.00
_cell.angle_gamma   90.00
#
_symmetry.space_group_name_H-M   'P 1'
#
loop_
_entity.id
_entity.type
_entity.pdbx_description
1 polymer ?
#
loop_
_entity_poly.entity_id
_entity_poly.type
_entity_poly.pdbx_seq_one_letter_code
_entity_poly.pdbx_strand_id
1 'polypeptide(L)'
;MDVLALMALILLPARAIQGQWGTLLLLVVLAIVAGIRPVRIPGLRHEVTASHPFIFLALATVGPLAACLVALASVVGAAVGRGRKLPLTLHFVFNLGAVVLSTTAGVGALHVAGGRPGQAVTAMILPLAAATAAYFTVNSGLVASAIAIDKRKNAITVWRQSFLWMAAPFATGLTLAIAMLAAMEMGTLWILVLSLPPCWVLLLYYRAHANTSLARH
;
A
#
# COMPACT_ATOMS: atom_id res chain seq x y z
N MET A 1 5.97 -19.81 15.01
CA MET A 1 5.12 -19.13 14.01
C MET A 1 5.90 -18.06 13.25
N ASP A 2 6.54 -18.31 12.11
CA ASP A 2 7.61 -19.27 11.87
C ASP A 2 8.62 -18.56 10.96
N VAL A 3 9.88 -18.47 11.39
CA VAL A 3 10.98 -17.99 10.54
C VAL A 3 11.11 -18.88 9.29
N LEU A 4 10.62 -20.12 9.37
CA LEU A 4 10.46 -21.06 8.26
C LEU A 4 9.38 -20.65 7.25
N ALA A 5 8.31 -19.96 7.67
CA ALA A 5 7.31 -19.38 6.75
C ALA A 5 7.84 -18.12 6.06
N LEU A 6 8.65 -17.32 6.77
CA LEU A 6 9.41 -16.20 6.19
C LEU A 6 10.50 -16.68 5.22
N MET A 7 11.21 -17.78 5.52
CA MET A 7 12.14 -18.40 4.57
C MET A 7 11.41 -19.05 3.39
N ALA A 8 10.23 -19.64 3.58
CA ALA A 8 9.41 -20.14 2.48
C ALA A 8 8.94 -19.01 1.54
N LEU A 9 8.74 -17.78 2.05
CA LEU A 9 8.45 -16.59 1.25
C LEU A 9 9.65 -16.10 0.42
N ILE A 10 10.88 -16.38 0.89
CA ILE A 10 12.14 -16.08 0.19
C ILE A 10 12.49 -17.21 -0.81
N LEU A 11 11.97 -18.42 -0.61
CA LEU A 11 12.28 -19.62 -1.41
C LEU A 11 11.15 -20.08 -2.37
N LEU A 12 9.97 -19.45 -2.37
CA LEU A 12 8.91 -19.70 -3.36
C LEU A 12 9.07 -18.77 -4.58
N PRO A 13 8.93 -19.29 -5.80
CA PRO A 13 10.00 -19.30 -6.78
C PRO A 13 10.09 -17.98 -7.54
N ALA A 14 11.32 -17.57 -7.86
CA ALA A 14 11.64 -16.58 -8.89
C ALA A 14 10.99 -16.88 -10.27
N ARG A 15 10.34 -18.03 -10.44
CA ARG A 15 9.49 -18.40 -11.58
C ARG A 15 8.19 -17.59 -11.68
N ALA A 16 7.68 -16.99 -10.60
CA ALA A 16 6.40 -16.25 -10.63
C ALA A 16 6.45 -14.93 -11.43
N ILE A 17 7.65 -14.39 -11.71
CA ILE A 17 7.79 -13.16 -12.51
C ILE A 17 7.93 -13.49 -14.02
N GLN A 18 8.09 -14.76 -14.43
CA GLN A 18 8.22 -15.13 -15.83
C GLN A 18 6.93 -14.77 -16.60
N GLY A 19 6.98 -13.68 -17.37
CA GLY A 19 5.92 -13.24 -18.29
C GLY A 19 5.14 -11.99 -17.86
N GLN A 20 5.30 -11.47 -16.63
CA GLN A 20 4.53 -10.32 -16.12
C GLN A 20 5.38 -9.09 -15.74
N TRP A 21 6.61 -9.00 -16.27
CA TRP A 21 7.51 -7.86 -16.00
C TRP A 21 6.90 -6.50 -16.34
N GLY A 22 6.11 -6.41 -17.42
CA GLY A 22 5.42 -5.18 -17.79
C GLY A 22 4.44 -4.70 -16.72
N THR A 23 3.59 -5.60 -16.21
CA THR A 23 2.65 -5.30 -15.13
C THR A 23 3.39 -4.93 -13.85
N LEU A 24 4.44 -5.68 -13.48
CA LEU A 24 5.25 -5.37 -12.30
C LEU A 24 5.87 -3.96 -12.37
N LEU A 25 6.53 -3.64 -13.48
CA LEU A 25 7.15 -2.33 -13.68
C LEU A 25 6.12 -1.21 -13.64
N LEU A 26 4.96 -1.41 -14.27
CA LEU A 26 3.84 -0.46 -14.21
C LEU A 26 3.40 -0.21 -12.77
N LEU A 27 3.17 -1.27 -11.99
CA LEU A 27 2.72 -1.16 -10.60
C LEU A 27 3.78 -0.53 -9.69
N VAL A 28 5.06 -0.82 -9.92
CA VAL A 28 6.18 -0.17 -9.21
C VAL A 28 6.19 1.33 -9.49
N VAL A 29 6.11 1.74 -10.75
CA VAL A 29 6.07 3.16 -11.14
C VAL A 29 4.86 3.85 -10.52
N LEU A 30 3.67 3.25 -10.64
CA LEU A 30 2.44 3.80 -10.06
C LEU A 30 2.54 3.92 -8.53
N ALA A 31 3.13 2.93 -7.85
CA ALA A 31 3.33 2.98 -6.40
C ALA A 31 4.35 4.04 -5.97
N ILE A 32 5.43 4.25 -6.74
CA ILE A 32 6.37 5.36 -6.50
C ILE A 32 5.64 6.70 -6.67
N VAL A 33 4.93 6.88 -7.79
CA VAL A 33 4.20 8.11 -8.10
C VAL A 33 3.13 8.41 -7.04
N ALA A 34 2.36 7.41 -6.63
CA ALA A 34 1.38 7.54 -5.56
C ALA A 34 2.01 7.73 -4.18
N GLY A 35 3.21 7.18 -3.97
CA GLY A 35 3.99 7.35 -2.74
C GLY A 35 4.55 8.76 -2.58
N ILE A 36 4.92 9.43 -3.66
CA ILE A 36 5.58 10.75 -3.66
C ILE A 36 4.82 11.79 -2.83
N ARG A 37 3.49 11.80 -2.80
CA ARG A 37 2.75 12.75 -1.95
C ARG A 37 1.55 12.08 -1.30
N PRO A 38 1.64 11.72 -0.01
CA PRO A 38 0.48 11.31 0.76
C PRO A 38 -0.58 12.44 0.75
N VAL A 39 -1.83 12.12 0.39
CA VAL A 39 -2.90 13.12 0.35
C VAL A 39 -3.27 13.48 1.78
N ARG A 40 -3.13 14.76 2.16
CA ARG A 40 -3.79 15.28 3.36
C ARG A 40 -5.19 15.70 2.96
N ILE A 41 -6.21 14.92 3.31
CA ILE A 41 -7.58 15.36 3.07
C ILE A 41 -7.88 16.49 4.06
N PRO A 42 -8.27 17.69 3.62
CA PRO A 42 -8.55 18.81 4.51
C PRO A 42 -9.78 18.47 5.35
N GLY A 43 -9.62 18.45 6.68
CA GLY A 43 -10.62 17.97 7.65
C GLY A 43 -10.28 16.62 8.30
N LEU A 44 -9.36 15.84 7.72
CA LEU A 44 -8.84 14.60 8.31
C LEU A 44 -7.39 14.82 8.80
N ARG A 45 -7.08 14.33 10.00
CA ARG A 45 -5.80 14.61 10.67
C ARG A 45 -4.59 13.86 10.09
N HIS A 46 -4.78 12.91 9.18
CA HIS A 46 -3.70 12.05 8.69
C HIS A 46 -3.67 11.91 7.17
N GLU A 47 -2.48 11.58 6.69
CA GLU A 47 -2.09 11.40 5.30
C GLU A 47 -2.58 10.06 4.74
N VAL A 48 -3.32 10.08 3.63
CA VAL A 48 -3.74 8.88 2.89
C VAL A 48 -2.78 8.65 1.73
N THR A 49 -1.91 7.65 1.85
CA THR A 49 -1.06 7.22 0.73
C THR A 49 -1.85 6.29 -0.18
N ALA A 50 -2.02 6.69 -1.43
CA ALA A 50 -2.79 5.94 -2.44
C ALA A 50 -2.00 4.75 -3.05
N SER A 51 -0.97 4.24 -2.37
CA SER A 51 -0.11 3.17 -2.89
C SER A 51 -0.64 1.76 -2.63
N HIS A 52 -1.47 1.58 -1.59
CA HIS A 52 -2.04 0.30 -1.19
C HIS A 52 -2.79 -0.47 -2.30
N PRO A 53 -3.61 0.17 -3.17
CA PRO A 53 -4.28 -0.52 -4.27
C PRO A 53 -3.29 -1.28 -5.17
N PHE A 54 -2.13 -0.69 -5.46
CA PHE A 54 -1.11 -1.31 -6.32
C PHE A 54 -0.42 -2.49 -5.63
N ILE A 55 -0.24 -2.42 -4.31
CA ILE A 55 0.32 -3.53 -3.52
C ILE A 55 -0.62 -4.74 -3.59
N PHE A 56 -1.92 -4.53 -3.37
CA PHE A 56 -2.92 -5.59 -3.40
C PHE A 56 -3.15 -6.13 -4.82
N LEU A 57 -3.13 -5.27 -5.83
CA LEU A 57 -3.21 -5.69 -7.22
C LEU A 57 -1.99 -6.53 -7.61
N ALA A 58 -0.78 -6.11 -7.22
CA ALA A 58 0.44 -6.89 -7.45
C ALA A 58 0.36 -8.27 -6.77
N LEU A 59 -0.18 -8.32 -5.55
CA LEU A 59 -0.40 -9.56 -4.82
C LEU A 59 -1.39 -10.50 -5.54
N ALA A 60 -2.49 -9.96 -6.05
CA ALA A 60 -3.53 -10.72 -6.76
C ALA A 60 -3.11 -11.21 -8.14
N THR A 61 -2.16 -10.55 -8.79
CA THR A 61 -1.85 -10.79 -10.22
C THR A 61 -0.49 -11.44 -10.42
N VAL A 62 0.57 -10.79 -9.92
CA VAL A 62 1.96 -11.20 -10.12
C VAL A 62 2.44 -12.09 -8.97
N GLY A 63 2.00 -11.78 -7.74
CA GLY A 63 2.22 -12.60 -6.56
C GLY A 63 2.97 -11.91 -5.41
N PRO A 64 3.35 -12.68 -4.38
CA PRO A 64 3.86 -12.14 -3.11
C PRO A 64 5.12 -11.28 -3.23
N LEU A 65 6.10 -11.74 -4.02
CA LEU A 65 7.37 -11.02 -4.21
C LEU A 65 7.13 -9.66 -4.88
N ALA A 66 6.28 -9.63 -5.90
CA ALA A 66 5.89 -8.41 -6.58
C ALA A 66 5.19 -7.42 -5.63
N ALA A 67 4.27 -7.92 -4.79
CA ALA A 67 3.61 -7.09 -3.79
C ALA A 67 4.62 -6.44 -2.83
N CYS A 68 5.62 -7.20 -2.35
CA CYS A 68 6.69 -6.66 -1.52
C CYS A 68 7.54 -5.60 -2.23
N LEU A 69 7.90 -5.81 -3.50
CA LEU A 69 8.65 -4.84 -4.30
C LEU A 69 7.87 -3.54 -4.50
N VAL A 70 6.58 -3.64 -4.85
CA VAL A 70 5.68 -2.50 -5.00
C VAL A 70 5.49 -1.75 -3.68
N ALA A 71 5.38 -2.48 -2.57
CA ALA A 71 5.29 -1.91 -1.23
C ALA A 71 6.55 -1.12 -0.84
N LEU A 72 7.75 -1.70 -1.05
CA LEU A 72 9.03 -1.02 -0.83
C LEU A 72 9.17 0.22 -1.72
N ALA A 73 8.82 0.10 -3.01
CA ALA A 73 8.86 1.20 -3.96
C ALA A 73 7.97 2.38 -3.51
N SER A 74 6.81 2.10 -2.89
CA SER A 74 5.95 3.14 -2.34
C SER A 74 6.60 3.93 -1.19
N VAL A 75 7.39 3.27 -0.34
CA VAL A 75 8.13 3.92 0.75
C VAL A 75 9.26 4.79 0.20
N VAL A 76 9.94 4.32 -0.85
CA VAL A 76 10.95 5.10 -1.58
C VAL A 76 10.31 6.34 -2.21
N GLY A 77 9.18 6.19 -2.91
CA GLY A 77 8.42 7.31 -3.45
C GLY A 77 8.10 8.35 -2.37
N ALA A 78 7.57 7.90 -1.22
CA ALA A 78 7.27 8.79 -0.10
C ALA A 78 8.49 9.47 0.52
N ALA A 79 9.68 8.87 0.46
CA ALA A 79 10.92 9.52 0.90
C ALA A 79 11.32 10.63 -0.08
N VAL A 80 11.33 10.33 -1.38
CA VAL A 80 11.69 11.26 -2.46
C VAL A 80 10.77 12.48 -2.46
N GLY A 81 9.45 12.27 -2.42
CA GLY A 81 8.51 13.37 -2.56
C GLY A 81 8.42 14.33 -1.37
N ARG A 82 8.97 13.94 -0.21
CA ARG A 82 9.18 14.82 0.95
C ARG A 82 10.47 15.65 0.86
N GLY A 83 11.17 15.62 -0.27
CA GLY A 83 12.41 16.38 -0.49
C GLY A 83 13.56 15.95 0.41
N ARG A 84 13.43 14.79 1.06
CA ARG A 84 14.50 14.24 1.90
C ARG A 84 15.56 13.64 0.97
N LYS A 85 16.80 14.15 1.01
CA LYS A 85 17.97 13.40 0.51
C LYS A 85 17.92 12.05 1.21
N LEU A 86 17.56 10.95 0.54
CA LEU A 86 17.34 9.60 1.10
C LEU A 86 18.18 9.38 2.36
N PRO A 87 17.66 9.73 3.56
CA PRO A 87 18.49 9.67 4.73
C PRO A 87 18.19 8.31 5.35
N LEU A 88 19.22 7.58 5.76
CA LEU A 88 19.10 6.41 6.63
C LEU A 88 18.59 6.81 8.04
N THR A 89 17.56 7.66 8.10
CA THR A 89 16.87 7.99 9.34
C THR A 89 16.16 6.74 9.85
N LEU A 90 16.13 6.57 11.17
CA LEU A 90 15.42 5.48 11.82
C LEU A 90 13.97 5.32 11.32
N HIS A 91 13.25 6.42 11.04
CA HIS A 91 11.89 6.39 10.50
C HIS A 91 11.80 5.77 9.10
N PHE A 92 12.82 5.95 8.26
CA PHE A 92 12.84 5.38 6.91
C PHE A 92 13.02 3.86 6.98
N VAL A 93 14.03 3.40 7.74
CA VAL A 93 14.29 1.97 7.97
C VAL A 93 13.10 1.30 8.65
N PHE A 94 12.50 1.96 9.65
CA PHE A 94 11.29 1.49 10.30
C PHE A 94 10.13 1.32 9.32
N ASN A 95 9.89 2.30 8.44
CA ASN A 95 8.81 2.21 7.45
C ASN A 95 9.06 1.08 6.42
N LEU A 96 10.32 0.85 6.03
CA LEU A 96 10.66 -0.29 5.17
C LEU A 96 10.36 -1.62 5.88
N GLY A 97 10.79 -1.77 7.13
CA GLY A 97 10.49 -2.98 7.91
C GLY A 97 8.99 -3.18 8.12
N ALA A 98 8.28 -2.10 8.47
CA ALA A 98 6.84 -2.13 8.68
C ALA A 98 6.10 -2.53 7.40
N VAL A 99 6.44 -1.96 6.23
CA VAL A 99 5.75 -2.30 4.98
C VAL A 99 5.99 -3.75 4.55
N VAL A 100 7.18 -4.30 4.80
CA VAL A 100 7.50 -5.71 4.50
C VAL A 100 6.74 -6.66 5.42
N LEU A 101 6.72 -6.39 6.73
CA LEU A 101 5.97 -7.20 7.69
C LEU A 101 4.47 -7.16 7.43
N SER A 102 3.92 -5.99 7.13
CA SER A 102 2.51 -5.83 6.79
C SER A 102 2.13 -6.54 5.49
N THR A 103 2.95 -6.42 4.45
CA THR A 103 2.73 -7.13 3.18
C THR A 103 2.80 -8.64 3.38
N THR A 104 3.76 -9.12 4.17
CA THR A 104 3.90 -10.55 4.49
C THR A 104 2.68 -11.08 5.25
N ALA A 105 2.18 -10.34 6.23
CA ALA A 105 0.94 -10.68 6.91
C ALA A 105 -0.27 -10.72 5.95
N GLY A 106 -0.33 -9.76 5.02
CA GLY A 106 -1.34 -9.74 3.96
C GLY A 106 -1.28 -10.96 3.05
N VAL A 107 -0.07 -11.37 2.63
CA VAL A 107 0.15 -12.60 1.84
C VAL A 107 -0.36 -13.83 2.60
N GLY A 108 0.00 -13.96 3.88
CA GLY A 108 -0.45 -15.07 4.72
C GLY A 108 -1.99 -15.12 4.84
N ALA A 109 -2.62 -13.98 5.12
CA ALA A 109 -4.07 -13.87 5.21
C ALA A 109 -4.77 -14.19 3.89
N LEU A 110 -4.22 -13.74 2.75
CA LEU A 110 -4.72 -14.07 1.42
C LEU A 110 -4.72 -15.59 1.19
N HIS A 111 -3.61 -16.25 1.48
CA HIS A 111 -3.49 -17.70 1.29
C HIS A 111 -4.39 -18.51 2.22
N VAL A 112 -4.50 -18.12 3.49
CA VAL A 112 -5.43 -18.75 4.45
C VAL A 112 -6.88 -18.61 3.98
N ALA A 113 -7.23 -17.47 3.39
CA ALA A 113 -8.54 -17.24 2.80
C ALA A 113 -8.77 -17.97 1.45
N GLY A 114 -7.81 -18.79 0.99
CA GLY A 114 -7.91 -19.57 -0.25
C GLY A 114 -7.46 -18.84 -1.51
N GLY A 115 -6.93 -17.62 -1.38
CA GLY A 115 -6.46 -16.82 -2.49
C GLY A 115 -5.14 -17.32 -3.08
N ARG A 116 -5.07 -17.30 -4.42
CA ARG A 116 -3.86 -17.51 -5.21
C ARG A 116 -3.76 -16.49 -6.34
N PRO A 117 -2.56 -16.01 -6.69
CA PRO A 117 -2.39 -15.09 -7.81
C PRO A 117 -3.00 -15.63 -9.11
N GLY A 118 -3.64 -14.76 -9.88
CA GLY A 118 -4.24 -15.10 -11.18
C GLY A 118 -5.62 -15.75 -11.13
N GLN A 119 -6.24 -15.88 -9.95
CA GLN A 119 -7.64 -16.32 -9.87
C GLN A 119 -8.62 -15.26 -10.35
N ALA A 120 -9.82 -15.70 -10.73
CA ALA A 120 -10.93 -14.82 -11.09
C ALA A 120 -11.24 -13.83 -9.96
N VAL A 121 -11.72 -12.64 -10.35
CA VAL A 121 -12.02 -11.52 -9.43
C VAL A 121 -12.93 -11.95 -8.29
N THR A 122 -13.99 -12.71 -8.59
CA THR A 122 -14.98 -13.18 -7.60
C THR A 122 -14.34 -14.04 -6.50
N ALA A 123 -13.38 -14.89 -6.86
CA ALA A 123 -12.62 -15.71 -5.93
C ALA A 123 -11.59 -14.89 -5.13
N MET A 124 -11.22 -13.70 -5.60
CA MET A 124 -10.24 -12.80 -4.98
C MET A 124 -10.85 -11.80 -4.00
N ILE A 125 -12.17 -11.58 -3.99
CA ILE A 125 -12.82 -10.58 -3.12
C ILE A 125 -12.51 -10.83 -1.64
N LEU A 126 -12.85 -12.03 -1.14
CA LEU A 126 -12.63 -12.38 0.26
C LEU A 126 -11.13 -12.47 0.62
N PRO A 127 -10.26 -13.12 -0.17
CA PRO A 127 -8.83 -13.14 0.10
C PRO A 127 -8.16 -11.76 0.11
N LEU A 128 -8.54 -10.85 -0.80
CA LEU A 128 -8.02 -9.49 -0.80
C LEU A 128 -8.53 -8.66 0.37
N ALA A 129 -9.78 -8.87 0.79
CA ALA A 129 -10.30 -8.26 2.01
C ALA A 129 -9.52 -8.71 3.25
N ALA A 130 -9.25 -10.02 3.38
CA ALA A 130 -8.43 -10.57 4.45
C ALA A 130 -6.99 -10.01 4.40
N ALA A 131 -6.38 -9.96 3.21
CA ALA A 131 -5.06 -9.38 3.01
C ALA A 131 -5.00 -7.91 3.43
N THR A 132 -6.02 -7.13 3.05
CA THR A 132 -6.12 -5.71 3.40
C THR A 132 -6.27 -5.51 4.90
N ALA A 133 -7.13 -6.29 5.55
CA ALA A 133 -7.32 -6.23 6.99
C ALA A 133 -6.05 -6.59 7.77
N ALA A 134 -5.35 -7.65 7.35
CA ALA A 134 -4.09 -8.07 7.96
C ALA A 134 -2.99 -7.03 7.76
N TYR A 135 -2.83 -6.54 6.53
CA TYR A 135 -1.88 -5.46 6.23
C TYR A 135 -2.17 -4.24 7.09
N PHE A 136 -3.42 -3.75 7.10
CA PHE A 136 -3.81 -2.57 7.86
C PHE A 136 -3.50 -2.74 9.35
N THR A 137 -3.92 -3.87 9.94
CA THR A 137 -3.75 -4.13 11.38
C THR A 137 -2.28 -4.18 11.76
N VAL A 138 -1.45 -4.89 11.00
CA VAL A 138 -0.01 -4.98 11.28
C VAL A 138 0.67 -3.63 11.06
N ASN A 139 0.37 -2.94 9.95
CA ASN A 139 1.03 -1.67 9.63
C ASN A 139 0.71 -0.60 10.66
N SER A 140 -0.58 -0.38 10.90
CA SER A 140 -1.06 0.60 11.86
C SER A 140 -0.70 0.23 13.30
N GLY A 141 -0.70 -1.05 13.64
CA GLY A 141 -0.27 -1.54 14.95
C GLY A 141 1.20 -1.24 15.22
N LEU A 142 2.09 -1.49 14.24
CA LEU A 142 3.52 -1.18 14.36
C LEU A 142 3.75 0.33 14.55
N VAL A 143 3.11 1.16 13.72
CA VAL A 143 3.24 2.62 13.81
C VAL A 143 2.65 3.14 15.13
N ALA A 144 1.48 2.66 15.55
CA ALA A 144 0.86 3.04 16.81
C ALA A 144 1.75 2.63 18.01
N SER A 145 2.39 1.46 17.95
CA SER A 145 3.31 0.99 18.98
C SER A 145 4.55 1.87 19.08
N ALA A 146 5.14 2.25 17.95
CA ALA A 146 6.27 3.18 17.92
C ALA A 146 5.91 4.55 18.52
N ILE A 147 4.75 5.11 18.15
CA ILE A 147 4.25 6.37 18.73
C ILE A 147 3.96 6.23 20.22
N ALA A 148 3.42 5.10 20.65
CA ALA A 148 3.08 4.83 22.04
C ALA A 148 4.33 4.74 22.92
N ILE A 149 5.41 4.13 22.43
CA ILE A 149 6.71 4.10 23.10
C ILE A 149 7.27 5.52 23.24
N ASP A 150 7.29 6.28 22.14
CA ASP A 150 7.79 7.66 22.11
C ASP A 150 7.02 8.59 23.07
N LYS A 151 5.68 8.46 23.09
CA LYS A 151 4.79 9.29 23.93
C LYS A 151 4.50 8.71 25.31
N ARG A 152 5.08 7.56 25.67
CA ARG A 152 4.79 6.80 26.91
C ARG A 152 3.29 6.59 27.16
N LYS A 153 2.56 6.20 26.11
CA LYS A 153 1.11 5.92 26.15
C LYS A 153 0.82 4.44 25.89
N ASN A 154 -0.42 4.03 26.14
CA ASN A 154 -0.90 2.71 25.74
C ASN A 154 -1.10 2.62 24.21
N ALA A 155 -0.51 1.61 23.58
CA ALA A 155 -0.55 1.41 22.13
C ALA A 155 -1.96 1.18 21.58
N ILE A 156 -2.81 0.44 22.30
CA ILE A 156 -4.20 0.15 21.89
C ILE A 156 -5.00 1.45 21.89
N THR A 157 -4.81 2.31 22.89
CA THR A 157 -5.48 3.61 22.95
C THR A 157 -5.06 4.51 21.79
N VAL A 158 -3.76 4.59 21.50
CA VAL A 158 -3.22 5.35 20.36
C VAL A 158 -3.77 4.82 19.03
N TRP A 159 -3.81 3.49 18.88
CA TRP A 159 -4.33 2.83 17.70
C TRP A 159 -5.81 3.14 17.47
N ARG A 160 -6.65 2.94 18.50
CA ARG A 160 -8.10 3.21 18.40
C ARG A 160 -8.39 4.66 18.05
N GLN A 161 -7.69 5.60 18.68
CA GLN A 161 -7.94 7.03 18.47
C GLN A 161 -7.41 7.56 17.14
N SER A 162 -6.28 7.03 16.66
CA SER A 162 -5.57 7.63 15.51
C SER A 162 -5.70 6.84 14.21
N PHE A 163 -6.01 5.53 14.28
CA PHE A 163 -5.96 4.64 13.12
C PHE A 163 -7.31 4.03 12.74
N LEU A 164 -8.31 3.94 13.64
CA LEU A 164 -9.63 3.38 13.27
C LEU A 164 -10.26 4.08 12.08
N TRP A 165 -10.13 5.40 12.00
CA TRP A 165 -10.67 6.16 10.88
C TRP A 165 -9.92 5.90 9.56
N MET A 166 -8.68 5.42 9.62
CA MET A 166 -7.91 5.03 8.43
C MET A 166 -8.39 3.70 7.83
N ALA A 167 -9.25 2.94 8.50
CA ALA A 167 -9.87 1.76 7.91
C ALA A 167 -10.67 2.10 6.63
N ALA A 168 -11.34 3.25 6.59
CA ALA A 168 -12.13 3.67 5.42
C ALA A 168 -11.26 3.91 4.18
N PRO A 169 -10.18 4.72 4.23
CA PRO A 169 -9.21 4.82 3.13
C PRO A 169 -8.64 3.48 2.66
N PHE A 170 -8.38 2.54 3.58
CA PHE A 170 -7.91 1.20 3.24
C PHE A 170 -8.98 0.38 2.50
N ALA A 171 -10.24 0.47 2.93
CA ALA A 171 -11.37 -0.15 2.24
C ALA A 171 -11.55 0.41 0.82
N THR A 172 -11.43 1.73 0.63
CA THR A 172 -11.42 2.34 -0.70
C THR A 172 -10.27 1.81 -1.56
N GLY A 173 -9.09 1.62 -0.95
CA GLY A 173 -7.94 1.07 -1.65
C GLY A 173 -8.15 -0.38 -2.10
N LEU A 174 -8.81 -1.19 -1.27
CA LEU A 174 -9.25 -2.55 -1.62
C LEU A 174 -10.26 -2.53 -2.77
N THR A 175 -11.28 -1.68 -2.72
CA THR A 175 -12.27 -1.57 -3.80
C THR A 175 -11.60 -1.19 -5.12
N LEU A 176 -10.65 -0.27 -5.09
CA LEU A 176 -9.88 0.10 -6.28
C LEU A 176 -9.03 -1.08 -6.78
N ALA A 177 -8.35 -1.81 -5.90
CA ALA A 177 -7.59 -2.99 -6.31
C ALA A 177 -8.47 -4.06 -6.98
N ILE A 178 -9.66 -4.32 -6.45
CA ILE A 178 -10.64 -5.25 -7.04
C ILE A 178 -11.13 -4.73 -8.40
N ALA A 179 -11.43 -3.44 -8.51
CA ALA A 179 -11.86 -2.83 -9.77
C ALA A 179 -10.76 -2.91 -10.85
N MET A 180 -9.51 -2.65 -10.46
CA MET A 180 -8.37 -2.79 -11.36
C MET A 180 -8.15 -4.25 -11.77
N LEU A 181 -8.28 -5.19 -10.84
CA LEU A 181 -8.19 -6.62 -11.14
C LEU A 181 -9.27 -7.05 -12.14
N ALA A 182 -10.51 -6.57 -11.98
CA ALA A 182 -11.58 -6.82 -12.94
C ALA A 182 -11.34 -6.19 -14.31
N ALA A 183 -10.83 -4.96 -14.33
CA ALA A 183 -10.56 -4.27 -15.57
C ALA A 183 -9.38 -4.86 -16.37
N MET A 184 -8.52 -5.67 -15.74
CA MET A 184 -7.46 -6.39 -16.45
C MET A 184 -8.00 -7.39 -17.48
N GLU A 185 -9.21 -7.90 -17.30
CA GLU A 185 -9.88 -8.74 -18.32
C GLU A 185 -10.13 -7.96 -19.62
N MET A 186 -10.25 -6.63 -19.54
CA MET A 186 -10.44 -5.74 -20.68
C MET A 186 -9.11 -5.22 -21.26
N GLY A 187 -7.98 -5.52 -20.62
CA GLY A 187 -6.63 -5.12 -21.02
C GLY A 187 -5.84 -4.37 -19.93
N THR A 188 -4.52 -4.52 -19.94
CA THR A 188 -3.63 -3.94 -18.91
C THR A 188 -3.64 -2.41 -18.87
N LEU A 189 -4.04 -1.73 -19.97
CA LEU A 189 -4.16 -0.27 -20.02
C LEU A 189 -5.24 0.27 -19.08
N TRP A 190 -6.25 -0.52 -18.73
CA TRP A 190 -7.29 -0.09 -17.80
C TRP A 190 -6.77 0.15 -16.38
N ILE A 191 -5.66 -0.48 -16.01
CA ILE A 191 -4.93 -0.18 -14.76
C ILE A 191 -4.56 1.30 -14.74
N LEU A 192 -4.02 1.85 -15.83
CA LEU A 192 -3.66 3.26 -15.92
C LEU A 192 -4.91 4.14 -15.81
N VAL A 193 -5.97 3.82 -16.56
CA VAL A 193 -7.22 4.59 -16.56
C VAL A 193 -7.83 4.66 -15.16
N LEU A 194 -7.89 3.53 -14.43
CA LEU A 194 -8.41 3.50 -13.06
C LEU A 194 -7.44 4.07 -12.02
N SER A 195 -6.15 4.20 -12.35
CA SER A 195 -5.17 4.92 -11.53
C SER A 195 -5.29 6.44 -11.69
N LEU A 196 -5.87 6.92 -12.79
CA LEU A 196 -5.98 8.36 -13.05
C LEU A 196 -6.86 9.09 -12.02
N PRO A 197 -8.06 8.64 -11.60
CA PRO A 197 -8.86 9.37 -10.63
C PRO A 197 -8.16 9.62 -9.29
N PRO A 198 -7.52 8.63 -8.64
CA PRO A 198 -6.68 8.88 -7.45
C PRO A 198 -5.58 9.91 -7.72
N CYS A 199 -4.86 9.77 -8.84
CA CYS A 199 -3.82 10.69 -9.26
C CYS A 199 -4.35 12.09 -9.62
N TRP A 200 -5.57 12.20 -10.11
CA TRP A 200 -6.22 13.44 -10.52
C TRP A 200 -6.78 14.19 -9.32
N VAL A 201 -7.40 13.50 -8.37
CA VAL A 201 -7.81 14.07 -7.08
C VAL A 201 -6.58 14.61 -6.33
N LEU A 202 -5.46 13.89 -6.39
CA LEU A 202 -4.14 14.35 -5.95
C LEU A 202 -3.72 15.68 -6.62
N LEU A 203 -3.87 15.80 -7.94
CA LEU A 203 -3.52 17.01 -8.71
C LEU A 203 -4.50 18.19 -8.46
N LEU A 204 -5.79 17.92 -8.29
CA LEU A 204 -6.77 18.95 -7.96
C LEU A 204 -6.53 19.51 -6.56
N TYR A 205 -6.21 18.64 -5.60
CA TYR A 205 -5.78 19.07 -4.27
C TYR A 205 -4.52 19.94 -4.33
N TYR A 206 -3.55 19.58 -5.19
CA TYR A 206 -2.36 20.39 -5.45
C TYR A 206 -2.71 21.81 -5.92
N ARG A 207 -3.59 21.94 -6.92
CA ARG A 207 -4.01 23.26 -7.43
C ARG A 207 -4.72 24.09 -6.35
N ALA A 208 -5.55 23.47 -5.52
CA ALA A 208 -6.25 24.16 -4.45
C ALA A 208 -5.31 24.68 -3.34
N HIS A 209 -4.27 23.93 -2.98
CA HIS A 209 -3.29 24.35 -1.95
C HIS A 209 -2.21 25.31 -2.49
N ALA A 210 -1.78 25.16 -3.74
CA ALA A 210 -0.86 26.09 -4.37
C ALA A 210 -1.46 27.50 -4.49
N ASN A 211 -2.76 27.60 -4.77
CA ASN A 211 -3.47 28.88 -4.89
C ASN A 211 -3.65 29.59 -3.53
N THR A 212 -3.72 28.85 -2.42
CA THR A 212 -3.86 29.45 -1.08
C THR A 212 -2.54 29.96 -0.49
N SER A 213 -1.38 29.46 -0.95
CA SER A 213 -0.07 30.02 -0.59
C SER A 213 0.28 31.32 -1.34
N LEU A 214 -0.27 31.53 -2.53
CA LEU A 214 -0.05 32.75 -3.33
C LEU A 214 -0.95 33.92 -2.92
N ALA A 215 -2.08 33.65 -2.25
CA ALA A 215 -2.99 34.69 -1.74
C ALA A 215 -2.58 35.28 -0.37
N ARG A 216 -1.44 34.86 0.19
CA ARG A 216 -0.87 35.37 1.46
C ARG A 216 0.41 36.19 1.26
N HIS A 217 0.76 36.50 0.02
CA HIS A 217 1.78 37.47 -0.35
C HIS A 217 1.11 38.58 -1.17
#